data_AF-A0A4S2T5I9-F1
#
_entry.id   AF-A0A4S2T5I9-F1
#
_cell.length_a   1.000
_cell.length_b   1.000
_cell.length_c   1.000
_cell.angle_alpha   90.00
_cell.angle_beta   90.00
_cell.angle_gamma   90.00
#
_symmetry.space_group_name_H-M   'P 1'
#
loop_
_entity.id
_entity.type
_entity.pdbx_description
1 polymer ?
#
loop_
_entity_poly.entity_id
_entity_poly.type
_entity_poly.pdbx_seq_one_letter_code
_entity_poly.pdbx_strand_id
1 'polypeptide(L)'
;MVARYRGGDDSDSEYHDADRQPLTPDEVIDHTVRSDGFLYCADELTYKVTAGLVVGFAIYGPHLSHFAHLTSYEKLLSAFGTPDRVREEGGAYGDFTGYGLYYWGARKHVKWDASGNRAILINVGDFEGNAGP
;
A
#
# COMPACT_ATOMS: atom_id res chain seq x y z
N MET A 1 -3.91 -20.80 -0.18
CA MET A 1 -2.59 -20.85 -0.84
C MET A 1 -2.76 -20.26 -2.23
N VAL A 2 -2.02 -19.27 -2.71
CA VAL A 2 -0.84 -18.51 -2.21
C VAL A 2 -0.94 -17.05 -2.76
N ALA A 3 -0.26 -16.07 -2.15
CA ALA A 3 -0.49 -14.61 -2.35
C ALA A 3 0.21 -13.98 -3.60
N ARG A 4 -0.27 -12.82 -4.15
CA ARG A 4 0.11 -12.17 -5.47
C ARG A 4 0.55 -10.66 -5.41
N TYR A 5 1.63 -10.23 -6.11
CA TYR A 5 2.32 -8.89 -6.02
C TYR A 5 3.43 -8.68 -7.12
N ARG A 6 4.12 -7.50 -7.11
CA ARG A 6 5.46 -7.23 -7.71
C ARG A 6 6.23 -6.13 -6.94
N GLY A 7 7.57 -6.20 -6.95
CA GLY A 7 8.45 -5.10 -6.51
C GLY A 7 9.63 -4.99 -7.49
N GLY A 8 10.00 -3.76 -7.86
CA GLY A 8 11.03 -3.46 -8.85
C GLY A 8 11.16 -1.95 -9.06
N ASP A 9 12.36 -1.50 -9.44
CA ASP A 9 12.76 -0.09 -9.54
C ASP A 9 12.48 0.48 -10.95
N ASP A 10 12.44 1.82 -11.07
CA ASP A 10 11.99 2.51 -12.29
C ASP A 10 13.06 2.52 -13.40
N SER A 11 12.86 1.67 -14.39
CA SER A 11 13.44 1.78 -15.73
C SER A 11 12.33 1.44 -16.73
N ASP A 12 12.11 2.28 -17.76
CA ASP A 12 11.03 2.18 -18.77
C ASP A 12 10.61 0.72 -19.01
N SER A 13 9.59 0.31 -18.25
CA SER A 13 9.25 -1.10 -18.15
C SER A 13 8.32 -1.45 -19.28
N GLU A 14 8.91 -1.61 -20.47
CA GLU A 14 8.29 -2.41 -21.52
C GLU A 14 7.93 -3.76 -20.90
N TYR A 15 6.63 -3.96 -20.68
CA TYR A 15 6.14 -5.24 -20.24
C TYR A 15 6.23 -6.17 -21.43
N HIS A 16 6.78 -7.36 -21.21
CA HIS A 16 6.81 -8.38 -22.25
C HIS A 16 6.17 -9.67 -21.78
N ASP A 17 5.69 -10.44 -22.75
CA ASP A 17 5.27 -11.83 -22.53
C ASP A 17 6.47 -12.78 -22.38
N ALA A 18 6.19 -14.09 -22.30
CA ALA A 18 7.22 -15.12 -22.19
C ALA A 18 8.17 -15.18 -23.41
N ASP A 19 7.70 -14.72 -24.57
CA ASP A 19 8.42 -14.69 -25.85
C ASP A 19 9.05 -13.31 -26.14
N ARG A 20 9.11 -12.46 -25.11
CA ARG A 20 9.65 -11.08 -25.12
C ARG A 20 8.95 -10.12 -26.09
N GLN A 21 7.72 -10.41 -26.50
CA GLN A 21 6.93 -9.46 -27.28
C GLN A 21 6.41 -8.34 -26.37
N PRO A 22 6.47 -7.06 -26.79
CA PRO A 22 5.89 -5.96 -26.03
C PRO A 22 4.39 -6.16 -25.82
N LEU A 23 3.93 -6.01 -24.58
CA LEU A 23 2.53 -6.04 -24.17
C LEU A 23 2.02 -4.63 -23.95
N THR A 24 0.82 -4.35 -24.42
CA THR A 24 0.09 -3.14 -24.03
C THR A 24 -0.33 -3.22 -22.54
N PRO A 25 -0.51 -2.09 -21.85
CA PRO A 25 -0.94 -2.10 -20.44
C PRO A 25 -2.24 -2.88 -20.18
N ASP A 26 -3.19 -2.87 -21.12
CA ASP A 26 -4.43 -3.65 -21.03
C ASP A 26 -4.15 -5.16 -21.12
N GLU A 27 -3.26 -5.60 -22.01
CA GLU A 27 -2.82 -7.00 -22.08
C GLU A 27 -2.04 -7.41 -20.84
N VAL A 28 -1.28 -6.52 -20.20
CA VAL A 28 -0.60 -6.79 -18.93
C VAL A 28 -1.60 -6.98 -17.78
N ILE A 29 -2.65 -6.16 -17.73
CA ILE A 29 -3.72 -6.29 -16.73
C ILE A 29 -4.51 -7.58 -16.97
N ASP A 30 -4.90 -7.84 -18.21
CA ASP A 30 -5.66 -9.03 -18.61
C ASP A 30 -4.83 -10.31 -18.41
N HIS A 31 -3.54 -10.30 -18.72
CA HIS A 31 -2.60 -11.34 -18.31
C HIS A 31 -2.51 -11.47 -16.79
N THR A 32 -2.36 -10.38 -16.04
CA THR A 32 -2.22 -10.44 -14.56
C THR A 32 -3.49 -10.98 -13.89
N VAL A 33 -4.67 -10.68 -14.44
CA VAL A 33 -5.97 -11.21 -13.97
C VAL A 33 -6.14 -12.69 -14.35
N ARG A 34 -5.58 -13.13 -15.49
CA ARG A 34 -5.64 -14.52 -15.97
C ARG A 34 -4.46 -15.40 -15.53
N SER A 35 -3.39 -14.82 -14.97
CA SER A 35 -2.15 -15.49 -14.60
C SER A 35 -2.01 -15.63 -13.09
N ASP A 36 -1.50 -16.77 -12.65
CA ASP A 36 -1.06 -16.95 -11.27
C ASP A 36 0.36 -16.37 -11.05
N GLY A 37 0.51 -15.15 -10.49
CA GLY A 37 1.83 -14.48 -10.27
C GLY A 37 2.03 -13.77 -8.90
N PHE A 38 3.22 -13.87 -8.25
CA PHE A 38 3.34 -13.97 -6.77
C PHE A 38 3.81 -12.79 -5.89
N LEU A 39 3.23 -12.77 -4.68
CA LEU A 39 3.63 -12.15 -3.40
C LEU A 39 4.25 -13.22 -2.52
N TYR A 40 5.38 -12.97 -1.86
CA TYR A 40 6.28 -11.83 -1.92
C TYR A 40 5.76 -10.43 -1.60
N CYS A 41 5.72 -10.08 -0.33
CA CYS A 41 6.07 -8.75 0.10
C CYS A 41 7.10 -9.00 1.19
N ALA A 42 8.17 -8.20 1.28
CA ALA A 42 9.05 -8.30 2.45
C ALA A 42 8.30 -7.87 3.73
N ASP A 43 7.26 -7.07 3.51
CA ASP A 43 6.36 -6.50 4.49
C ASP A 43 5.17 -7.46 4.74
N GLU A 44 4.53 -7.41 5.91
CA GLU A 44 3.37 -8.25 6.20
C GLU A 44 2.13 -7.76 5.43
N LEU A 45 1.44 -8.68 4.75
CA LEU A 45 0.20 -8.39 4.04
C LEU A 45 -0.95 -9.23 4.58
N THR A 46 -2.00 -8.55 5.03
CA THR A 46 -3.30 -9.12 5.38
C THR A 46 -4.37 -8.63 4.40
N TYR A 47 -5.34 -9.47 4.07
CA TYR A 47 -6.48 -9.11 3.21
C TYR A 47 -7.80 -9.37 3.94
N LYS A 48 -8.80 -8.51 3.69
CA LYS A 48 -10.15 -8.63 4.24
C LYS A 48 -11.05 -9.28 3.21
N VAL A 49 -11.77 -10.32 3.62
CA VAL A 49 -12.79 -11.00 2.81
C VAL A 49 -14.18 -10.63 3.31
N THR A 50 -15.13 -10.40 2.41
CA THR A 50 -16.55 -10.20 2.73
C THR A 50 -17.38 -10.82 1.61
N ALA A 51 -18.39 -11.63 1.97
CA ALA A 51 -19.20 -12.41 1.02
C ALA A 51 -18.39 -13.25 0.00
N GLY A 52 -17.21 -13.75 0.40
CA GLY A 52 -16.31 -14.52 -0.47
C GLY A 52 -15.40 -13.69 -1.40
N LEU A 53 -15.55 -12.36 -1.41
CA LEU A 53 -14.72 -11.44 -2.21
C LEU A 53 -13.66 -10.77 -1.33
N VAL A 54 -12.46 -10.54 -1.87
CA VAL A 54 -11.46 -9.68 -1.22
C VAL A 54 -11.90 -8.23 -1.42
N VAL A 55 -12.13 -7.52 -0.31
CA VAL A 55 -12.66 -6.14 -0.31
C VAL A 55 -11.64 -5.10 0.13
N GLY A 56 -10.48 -5.50 0.65
CA GLY A 56 -9.42 -4.60 1.06
C GLY A 56 -8.15 -5.31 1.53
N PHE A 57 -7.08 -4.54 1.67
CA PHE A 57 -5.76 -5.02 2.09
C PHE A 57 -5.17 -4.10 3.16
N ALA A 58 -4.33 -4.67 4.00
CA ALA A 58 -3.43 -3.97 4.91
C ALA A 58 -2.00 -4.46 4.65
N ILE A 59 -1.10 -3.52 4.37
CA ILE A 59 0.34 -3.74 4.20
C ILE A 59 0.99 -3.06 5.40
N TYR A 60 1.71 -3.80 6.25
CA TYR A 60 2.29 -3.27 7.48
C TYR A 60 3.60 -3.97 7.82
N GLY A 61 4.41 -3.37 8.68
CA GLY A 61 5.66 -3.99 9.12
C GLY A 61 6.63 -3.02 9.79
N PRO A 62 7.77 -3.50 10.30
CA PRO A 62 8.79 -2.65 10.89
C PRO A 62 9.40 -1.68 9.86
N HIS A 63 9.44 -2.08 8.59
CA HIS A 63 9.84 -1.28 7.45
C HIS A 63 8.97 -1.68 6.26
N LEU A 64 8.43 -0.70 5.53
CA LEU A 64 7.68 -0.94 4.30
C LEU A 64 8.59 -0.69 3.09
N SER A 65 9.16 -1.77 2.56
CA SER A 65 10.30 -1.71 1.64
C SER A 65 9.96 -0.98 0.33
N HIS A 66 8.75 -1.19 -0.20
CA HIS A 66 8.27 -0.50 -1.39
C HIS A 66 8.08 1.02 -1.18
N PHE A 67 7.86 1.44 0.07
CA PHE A 67 7.59 2.82 0.48
C PHE A 67 8.81 3.49 1.13
N ALA A 68 9.99 2.84 1.12
CA ALA A 68 11.23 3.35 1.72
C ALA A 68 11.73 4.69 1.13
N HIS A 69 11.32 5.02 -0.10
CA HIS A 69 11.61 6.29 -0.76
C HIS A 69 10.92 7.51 -0.10
N LEU A 70 9.88 7.27 0.69
CA LEU A 70 9.15 8.27 1.47
C LEU A 70 9.91 8.59 2.76
N THR A 71 11.03 9.29 2.63
CA THR A 71 11.97 9.58 3.73
C THR A 71 11.58 10.79 4.60
N SER A 72 10.41 11.40 4.39
CA SER A 72 9.89 12.49 5.22
C SER A 72 8.36 12.61 5.10
N TYR A 73 7.74 13.30 6.04
CA TYR A 73 6.29 13.52 6.07
C TYR A 73 5.82 14.39 4.89
N GLU A 74 6.63 15.35 4.45
CA GLU A 74 6.36 16.19 3.27
C GLU A 74 6.42 15.37 1.98
N LYS A 75 7.38 14.44 1.86
CA LYS A 75 7.42 13.49 0.73
C LYS A 75 6.18 12.59 0.71
N LEU A 76 5.74 12.11 1.87
CA LEU A 76 4.51 11.32 1.99
C LEU A 76 3.30 12.12 1.51
N LEU A 77 3.11 13.35 1.98
CA LEU A 77 2.00 14.22 1.53
C LEU A 77 2.12 14.62 0.05
N SER A 78 3.33 14.76 -0.48
CA SER A 78 3.55 15.00 -1.92
C SER A 78 3.14 13.79 -2.78
N ALA A 79 3.40 12.57 -2.30
CA ALA A 79 3.10 11.33 -3.01
C ALA A 79 1.63 10.86 -2.86
N PHE A 80 1.02 11.08 -1.69
CA PHE A 80 -0.36 10.64 -1.38
C PHE A 80 -1.40 11.76 -1.49
N GLY A 81 -0.96 13.02 -1.62
CA GLY A 81 -1.81 14.20 -1.58
C GLY A 81 -2.19 14.62 -0.16
N THR A 82 -3.10 15.59 -0.07
CA THR A 82 -3.68 16.03 1.21
C THR A 82 -4.71 15.03 1.70
N PRO A 83 -4.60 14.48 2.93
CA PRO A 83 -5.61 13.61 3.51
C PRO A 83 -6.88 14.36 3.89
N ASP A 84 -8.03 13.68 3.83
CA ASP A 84 -9.31 14.17 4.34
C ASP A 84 -9.25 14.44 5.86
N ARG A 85 -8.44 13.65 6.58
CA ARG A 85 -8.19 13.84 8.01
C ARG A 85 -6.80 13.39 8.43
N VAL A 86 -6.18 14.17 9.30
CA VAL A 86 -5.00 13.77 10.08
C VAL A 86 -5.43 13.49 11.52
N ARG A 87 -4.85 12.46 12.13
CA ARG A 87 -4.96 12.13 13.56
C ARG A 87 -3.55 11.95 14.11
N GLU A 88 -3.26 12.54 15.26
CA GLU A 88 -2.06 12.23 16.03
C GLU A 88 -2.23 10.86 16.72
N GLU A 89 -1.23 9.99 16.55
CA GLU A 89 -1.18 8.65 17.12
C GLU A 89 -0.25 8.65 18.34
N GLY A 90 -0.79 8.27 19.50
CA GLY A 90 -0.06 8.15 20.75
C GLY A 90 0.40 6.71 21.02
N GLY A 91 1.55 6.57 21.66
CA GLY A 91 2.06 5.32 22.21
C GLY A 91 1.34 4.92 23.49
N ALA A 92 1.70 3.76 24.03
CA ALA A 92 1.05 3.17 25.20
C ALA A 92 1.14 4.02 26.48
N TYR A 93 2.03 5.02 26.51
CA TYR A 93 2.25 5.92 27.65
C TYR A 93 1.89 7.38 27.35
N GLY A 94 1.15 7.64 26.26
CA GLY A 94 0.74 8.99 25.84
C GLY A 94 1.84 9.79 25.15
N ASP A 95 2.97 9.16 24.85
CA ASP A 95 4.03 9.66 23.99
C ASP A 95 3.55 9.84 22.54
N PHE A 96 3.98 10.89 21.85
CA PHE A 96 3.65 11.07 20.44
C PHE A 96 4.48 10.11 19.58
N THR A 97 3.80 9.23 18.82
CA THR A 97 4.47 8.22 17.98
C THR A 97 4.36 8.52 16.48
N GLY A 98 3.34 9.26 16.05
CA GLY A 98 3.22 9.67 14.66
C GLY A 98 1.82 10.08 14.24
N TYR A 99 1.46 9.81 12.98
CA TYR A 99 0.21 10.28 12.38
C TYR A 99 -0.57 9.15 11.69
N GLY A 100 -1.88 9.11 11.91
CA GLY A 100 -2.85 8.41 11.06
C GLY A 100 -3.42 9.38 10.03
N LEU A 101 -3.19 9.09 8.75
CA LEU A 101 -3.61 9.90 7.60
C LEU A 101 -4.71 9.18 6.85
N TYR A 102 -5.89 9.79 6.77
CA TYR A 102 -7.09 9.18 6.23
C TYR A 102 -7.47 9.84 4.90
N TYR A 103 -7.62 9.02 3.87
CA TYR A 103 -8.00 9.38 2.51
C TYR A 103 -9.27 8.61 2.16
N TRP A 104 -10.38 8.93 2.83
CA TRP A 104 -11.68 8.27 2.70
C TRP A 104 -12.21 8.35 1.26
N GLY A 105 -12.00 9.49 0.58
CA GLY A 105 -12.37 9.64 -0.83
C GLY A 105 -11.69 8.61 -1.76
N ALA A 106 -10.52 8.11 -1.36
CA ALA A 106 -9.77 7.08 -2.08
C ALA A 106 -9.84 5.68 -1.41
N ARG A 107 -10.58 5.55 -0.30
CA ARG A 107 -10.55 4.39 0.62
C ARG A 107 -9.13 3.96 0.99
N LYS A 108 -8.32 4.88 1.48
CA LYS A 108 -6.96 4.60 1.98
C LYS A 108 -6.72 5.18 3.38
N HIS A 109 -5.86 4.55 4.15
CA HIS A 109 -5.37 5.04 5.43
C HIS A 109 -3.89 4.67 5.59
N VAL A 110 -3.06 5.61 6.00
CA VAL A 110 -1.61 5.44 6.19
C VAL A 110 -1.25 5.77 7.63
N LYS A 111 -0.46 4.93 8.29
CA LYS A 111 0.24 5.31 9.53
C LYS A 111 1.70 5.65 9.24
N TRP A 112 2.09 6.83 9.70
CA TRP A 112 3.43 7.36 9.67
C TRP A 112 4.07 7.28 11.05
N ASP A 113 5.24 6.63 11.16
CA ASP A 113 6.10 6.69 12.35
C ASP A 113 6.95 7.97 12.26
N ALA A 114 6.71 8.92 13.17
CA ALA A 114 7.41 10.20 13.20
C ALA A 114 8.83 10.09 13.80
N SER A 115 9.07 9.14 14.71
CA SER A 115 10.43 8.85 15.20
C SER A 115 11.26 8.20 14.10
N GLY A 116 10.60 7.40 13.28
CA GLY A 116 11.16 6.62 12.19
C GLY A 116 11.30 7.32 10.85
N ASN A 117 10.60 8.43 10.64
CA ASN A 117 10.37 9.07 9.34
C ASN A 117 10.02 8.06 8.23
N ARG A 118 9.07 7.15 8.50
CA ARG A 118 8.66 6.09 7.56
C ARG A 118 7.19 5.72 7.70
N ALA A 119 6.59 5.26 6.61
CA ALA A 119 5.29 4.57 6.65
C ALA A 119 5.46 3.18 7.29
N ILE A 120 4.55 2.81 8.19
CA ILE A 120 4.55 1.52 8.90
C ILE A 120 3.29 0.69 8.67
N LEU A 121 2.22 1.31 8.16
CA LEU A 121 0.98 0.64 7.75
C LEU A 121 0.30 1.44 6.64
N ILE A 122 -0.23 0.72 5.65
CA ILE A 122 -1.09 1.24 4.58
C ILE A 122 -2.29 0.29 4.41
N ASN A 123 -3.48 0.81 4.68
CA ASN A 123 -4.76 0.14 4.45
C ASN A 123 -5.39 0.66 3.16
N VAL A 124 -5.97 -0.23 2.35
CA VAL A 124 -6.68 0.11 1.09
C VAL A 124 -7.98 -0.67 0.95
N GLY A 125 -8.97 -0.09 0.26
CA GLY A 125 -10.30 -0.68 0.10
C GLY A 125 -11.10 -0.65 1.40
N ASP A 126 -11.96 -1.63 1.62
CA ASP A 126 -12.89 -1.66 2.77
C ASP A 126 -12.25 -2.17 4.07
N PHE A 127 -10.94 -1.95 4.22
CA PHE A 127 -10.18 -2.21 5.44
C PHE A 127 -10.45 -1.13 6.50
N GLU A 128 -10.12 -1.42 7.76
CA GLU A 128 -10.39 -0.52 8.89
C GLU A 128 -9.77 0.88 8.73
N GLY A 129 -10.51 1.91 9.14
CA GLY A 129 -10.15 3.32 8.98
C GLY A 129 -10.62 3.98 7.69
N ASN A 130 -10.91 3.21 6.63
CA ASN A 130 -11.15 3.74 5.29
C ASN A 130 -12.59 4.21 5.01
N ALA A 131 -13.55 3.88 5.88
CA ALA A 131 -14.98 4.12 5.63
C ALA A 131 -15.48 5.55 5.94
N GLY A 132 -14.70 6.36 6.67
CA GLY A 132 -15.13 7.68 7.13
C GLY A 132 -16.15 7.68 8.28
N PRO A 133 -16.48 8.86 8.81
CA PRO A 133 -17.62 9.11 9.69
C PRO A 133 -18.95 9.24 8.93
#